data_AF-A0ABD5WKV1-F1
#
_entry.id   AF-A0ABD5WKV1-F1
#
_cell.length_a   1.000
_cell.length_b   1.000
_cell.length_c   1.000
_cell.angle_alpha   90.00
_cell.angle_beta   90.00
_cell.angle_gamma   90.00
#
_symmetry.space_group_name_H-M   'P 1'
#
loop_
_entity.id
_entity.type
_entity.pdbx_description
1 polymer ?
#
loop_
_entity_poly.entity_id
_entity_poly.type
_entity_poly.pdbx_seq_one_letter_code
_entity_poly.pdbx_strand_id
1 'polypeptide(L)'
;MRETTLRLLAVASIPLFATVFFGIVGLLARHTSRFTYRNRHSRLVYAVFVSGFAAAFLAASGQTLSLEFDPWYALFALLGGALYGLDTAAWAAWTGQSIRRGDQRLAWLLPALVVPLPEELVYRAGLAPLRETVGPVGFVVASAVLFGVSHVTRGKKEIAFKTGNGVVYALVFLATGSVVAPVLAHFGYNVAYVWYVADLPTIRELTAKSQ
;
A
#
# COMPACT_ATOMS: atom_id res chain seq x y z
N MET A 1 -9.45 -24.99 6.84
CA MET A 1 -10.38 -23.94 7.32
C MET A 1 -9.85 -23.12 8.50
N ARG A 2 -9.46 -23.72 9.64
CA ARG A 2 -9.01 -22.96 10.83
C ARG A 2 -7.81 -22.04 10.53
N GLU A 3 -6.79 -22.57 9.86
CA GLU A 3 -5.60 -21.79 9.49
C GLU A 3 -5.90 -20.64 8.53
N THR A 4 -6.67 -20.91 7.47
CA THR A 4 -7.13 -19.89 6.51
C THR A 4 -7.89 -18.75 7.21
N THR A 5 -8.74 -19.10 8.18
CA THR A 5 -9.49 -18.12 8.97
C THR A 5 -8.55 -17.26 9.82
N LEU A 6 -7.56 -17.86 10.47
CA LEU A 6 -6.56 -17.13 11.27
C LEU A 6 -5.73 -16.18 10.41
N ARG A 7 -5.32 -16.59 9.20
CA ARG A 7 -4.61 -15.73 8.24
C ARG A 7 -5.46 -14.54 7.83
N LEU A 8 -6.72 -14.77 7.47
CA LEU A 8 -7.66 -13.71 7.11
C LEU A 8 -7.85 -12.72 8.26
N LEU A 9 -8.06 -13.21 9.49
CA LEU A 9 -8.20 -12.36 10.68
C LEU A 9 -6.94 -11.56 10.97
N ALA A 10 -5.76 -12.17 10.84
CA ALA A 10 -4.48 -11.49 11.01
C ALA A 10 -4.33 -10.33 10.00
N VAL A 11 -4.59 -10.57 8.71
CA VAL A 11 -4.52 -9.50 7.70
C VAL A 11 -5.59 -8.44 7.91
N ALA A 12 -6.82 -8.84 8.26
CA ALA A 12 -7.91 -7.90 8.56
C ALA A 12 -7.65 -7.02 9.78
N SER A 13 -6.78 -7.46 10.70
CA SER A 13 -6.39 -6.71 11.90
C SER A 13 -5.28 -5.67 11.66
N ILE A 14 -4.68 -5.61 10.47
CA ILE A 14 -3.60 -4.67 10.16
C ILE A 14 -3.94 -3.20 10.45
N PRO A 15 -5.13 -2.67 10.09
CA PRO A 15 -5.48 -1.28 10.41
C PRO A 15 -5.46 -0.99 11.92
N LEU A 16 -5.90 -1.97 12.72
CA LEU A 16 -5.88 -1.86 14.18
C LEU A 16 -4.44 -1.88 14.72
N PHE A 17 -3.63 -2.84 14.29
CA PHE A 17 -2.22 -2.92 14.69
C PHE A 17 -1.42 -1.69 14.25
N ALA A 18 -1.67 -1.18 13.05
CA ALA A 18 -1.07 0.05 12.57
C ALA A 18 -1.43 1.23 13.48
N THR A 19 -2.72 1.38 13.82
CA THR A 19 -3.18 2.46 14.72
C THR A 19 -2.48 2.41 16.08
N VAL A 20 -2.41 1.22 16.69
CA VAL A 20 -1.73 1.01 17.97
C VAL A 20 -0.23 1.32 17.87
N PHE A 21 0.44 0.79 16.84
CA PHE A 21 1.87 1.02 16.61
C PHE A 21 2.19 2.50 16.44
N PHE A 22 1.42 3.23 15.63
CA PHE A 22 1.58 4.67 15.44
C PHE A 22 1.34 5.46 16.73
N GLY A 23 0.37 5.05 17.55
CA GLY A 23 0.12 5.63 18.86
C GLY A 23 1.33 5.47 19.79
N ILE A 24 1.87 4.26 19.89
CA ILE A 24 3.04 3.96 20.73
C ILE A 24 4.27 4.74 20.26
N VAL A 25 4.60 4.68 18.97
CA VAL A 25 5.75 5.41 18.40
C VAL A 25 5.59 6.92 18.62
N GLY A 26 4.38 7.46 18.43
CA GLY A 26 4.09 8.86 18.65
C GLY A 26 4.26 9.29 20.11
N LEU A 27 3.79 8.49 21.07
CA LEU A 27 3.96 8.74 22.50
C LEU A 27 5.44 8.68 22.92
N LEU A 28 6.16 7.65 22.48
CA LEU A 28 7.58 7.48 22.79
C LEU A 28 8.42 8.63 22.21
N ALA A 29 8.20 9.02 20.95
CA ALA A 29 8.93 10.10 20.33
C ALA A 29 8.72 11.45 21.04
N ARG A 30 7.49 11.71 21.52
CA ARG A 30 7.20 12.90 22.33
C ARG A 30 7.96 12.89 23.66
N HIS A 31 8.08 11.73 24.30
CA HIS A 31 8.69 11.62 25.62
C HIS A 31 10.23 11.62 25.58
N THR A 32 10.86 11.00 24.58
CA THR A 32 12.30 10.73 24.58
C THR A 32 13.17 11.80 23.92
N SER A 33 12.65 12.54 22.94
CA SER A 33 13.53 13.28 22.01
C SER A 33 13.10 14.71 21.70
N ARG A 34 12.08 15.25 22.40
CA ARG A 34 11.40 16.51 22.00
C ARG A 34 11.01 16.52 20.51
N PHE A 35 10.88 15.33 19.91
CA PHE A 35 10.75 15.18 18.48
C PHE A 35 9.35 15.60 18.03
N THR A 36 9.28 16.59 17.16
CA THR A 36 8.02 16.99 16.55
C THR A 36 7.71 16.07 15.38
N TYR A 37 6.76 15.17 15.59
CA TYR A 37 6.24 14.32 14.52
C TYR A 37 5.64 15.18 13.41
N ARG A 38 6.05 14.91 12.15
CA ARG A 38 5.58 15.57 10.94
C ARG A 38 5.02 14.50 10.01
N ASN A 39 4.08 14.87 9.14
CA ASN A 39 3.47 13.94 8.18
C ASN A 39 4.49 13.16 7.34
N ARG A 40 5.63 13.76 7.00
CA ARG A 40 6.72 13.07 6.27
C ARG A 40 7.32 11.87 7.03
N HIS A 41 7.26 11.85 8.36
CA HIS A 41 7.75 10.73 9.17
C HIS A 41 6.79 9.53 9.13
N SER A 42 5.50 9.76 8.83
CA SER A 42 4.49 8.70 8.78
C SER A 42 4.82 7.60 7.79
N ARG A 43 5.41 7.94 6.64
CA ARG A 43 5.79 6.95 5.62
C ARG A 43 6.91 6.03 6.11
N LEU A 44 7.89 6.57 6.84
CA LEU A 44 8.98 5.78 7.40
C LEU A 44 8.48 4.87 8.53
N VAL A 45 7.69 5.43 9.45
CA VAL A 45 7.07 4.66 10.54
C VAL A 45 6.17 3.55 9.98
N TYR A 46 5.41 3.84 8.92
CA TYR A 46 4.60 2.85 8.22
C TYR A 46 5.46 1.75 7.59
N ALA A 47 6.55 2.12 6.88
CA ALA A 47 7.45 1.15 6.27
C ALA A 47 8.04 0.18 7.29
N VAL A 48 8.46 0.69 8.46
CA VAL A 48 8.93 -0.15 9.58
C VAL A 48 7.82 -1.07 10.08
N PHE A 49 6.62 -0.52 10.31
CA PHE A 49 5.46 -1.29 10.77
C PHE A 49 5.13 -2.43 9.81
N VAL A 50 4.91 -2.13 8.53
CA VAL A 50 4.43 -3.12 7.56
C VAL A 50 5.50 -4.17 7.27
N SER A 51 6.78 -3.79 7.26
CA SER A 51 7.88 -4.74 7.12
C SER A 51 7.99 -5.69 8.32
N GLY A 52 7.90 -5.15 9.54
CA GLY A 52 7.89 -5.95 10.77
C GLY A 52 6.68 -6.87 10.85
N PHE A 53 5.49 -6.37 10.50
CA PHE A 53 4.28 -7.17 10.42
C PHE A 53 4.41 -8.29 9.39
N ALA A 54 4.86 -7.99 8.17
CA ALA A 54 5.04 -8.98 7.12
C ALA A 54 6.02 -10.08 7.54
N ALA A 55 7.15 -9.71 8.15
CA ALA A 55 8.13 -10.68 8.65
C ALA A 55 7.53 -11.59 9.74
N ALA A 56 6.86 -11.02 10.74
CA ALA A 56 6.19 -11.78 11.80
C ALA A 56 5.06 -12.68 11.26
N PHE A 57 4.26 -12.15 10.33
CA PHE A 57 3.17 -12.88 9.69
C PHE A 57 3.71 -14.07 8.90
N LEU A 58 4.75 -13.88 8.08
CA LEU A 58 5.36 -14.94 7.30
C LEU A 58 5.98 -16.02 8.19
N ALA A 59 6.73 -15.62 9.22
CA ALA A 59 7.32 -16.53 10.20
C ALA A 59 6.24 -17.37 10.91
N ALA A 60 5.11 -16.75 11.29
CA ALA A 60 4.00 -17.45 11.93
C ALA A 60 3.20 -18.35 10.98
N SER A 61 3.14 -17.99 9.69
CA SER A 61 2.36 -18.71 8.68
C SER A 61 3.06 -19.96 8.12
N GLY A 62 4.38 -20.10 8.33
CA GLY A 62 5.17 -21.18 7.74
C GLY A 62 5.16 -21.21 6.20
N GLN A 63 4.75 -20.13 5.55
CA GLN A 63 4.56 -20.08 4.12
C GLN A 63 5.90 -20.01 3.38
N THR A 64 6.11 -20.92 2.44
CA THR A 64 7.22 -20.83 1.49
C THR A 64 6.89 -19.79 0.42
N LEU A 65 7.83 -18.89 0.17
CA LEU A 65 7.70 -17.84 -0.83
C LEU A 65 8.62 -18.15 -2.00
N SER A 66 8.08 -18.18 -3.22
CA SER A 66 8.91 -18.05 -4.41
C SER A 66 9.14 -16.57 -4.69
N LEU A 67 10.40 -16.15 -4.57
CA LEU A 67 10.87 -14.82 -4.97
C LEU A 67 11.63 -14.88 -6.30
N GLU A 68 11.36 -15.90 -7.11
CA GLU A 68 11.97 -16.05 -8.42
C GLU A 68 11.55 -14.90 -9.33
N PHE A 69 12.56 -14.26 -9.91
CA PHE A 69 12.40 -13.17 -10.84
C PHE A 69 12.49 -13.70 -12.26
N ASP A 70 11.47 -13.39 -13.05
CA ASP A 70 11.47 -13.57 -14.50
C ASP A 70 11.66 -12.20 -15.16
N PRO A 71 12.63 -12.01 -16.09
CA PRO A 71 12.87 -10.74 -16.76
C PRO A 71 11.63 -10.04 -17.33
N TRP A 72 10.65 -10.78 -17.84
CA TRP A 72 9.45 -10.14 -18.39
C TRP A 72 8.58 -9.47 -17.32
N TYR A 73 8.74 -9.82 -16.03
CA TYR A 73 8.05 -9.15 -14.94
C TYR A 73 8.40 -7.65 -14.84
N ALA A 74 9.52 -7.21 -15.44
CA ALA A 74 9.84 -5.78 -15.54
C ALA A 74 8.72 -4.97 -16.22
N LEU A 75 7.94 -5.58 -17.12
CA LEU A 75 6.79 -4.93 -17.76
C LEU A 75 5.69 -4.56 -16.77
N PHE A 76 5.59 -5.26 -15.63
CA PHE A 76 4.61 -4.90 -14.60
C PHE A 76 4.93 -3.57 -13.94
N ALA A 77 6.19 -3.14 -13.86
CA ALA A 77 6.51 -1.80 -13.39
C ALA A 77 5.91 -0.72 -14.31
N LEU A 78 5.88 -0.95 -15.62
CA LEU A 78 5.20 -0.06 -16.57
C LEU A 78 3.68 -0.07 -16.36
N LEU A 79 3.09 -1.25 -16.12
CA LEU A 79 1.67 -1.37 -15.76
C LEU A 79 1.34 -0.55 -14.50
N GLY A 80 2.19 -0.61 -13.48
CA GLY A 80 2.06 0.19 -12.27
C GLY A 80 2.04 1.70 -12.53
N GLY A 81 2.98 2.17 -13.35
CA GLY A 81 3.02 3.58 -13.76
C GLY A 81 1.79 4.00 -14.56
N ALA A 82 1.30 3.15 -15.47
CA ALA A 82 0.08 3.39 -16.23
C ALA A 82 -1.15 3.44 -15.32
N LEU A 83 -1.25 2.52 -14.35
CA LEU A 83 -2.31 2.51 -13.33
C LEU A 83 -2.32 3.80 -12.52
N TYR A 84 -1.14 4.31 -12.11
CA TYR A 84 -1.05 5.61 -11.44
C TYR A 84 -1.57 6.76 -12.33
N GLY A 85 -1.27 6.74 -13.63
CA GLY A 85 -1.79 7.71 -14.59
C GLY A 85 -3.33 7.67 -14.71
N LEU A 86 -3.92 6.47 -14.69
CA LEU A 86 -5.37 6.29 -14.69
C LEU A 86 -6.00 6.79 -13.39
N ASP A 87 -5.45 6.43 -12.24
CA ASP A 87 -5.92 6.90 -10.92
C ASP A 87 -5.87 8.43 -10.85
N THR A 88 -4.80 9.02 -11.37
CA THR A 88 -4.60 10.46 -11.47
C THR A 88 -5.68 11.13 -12.33
N ALA A 89 -5.95 10.58 -13.51
CA ALA A 89 -6.98 11.11 -14.40
C ALA A 89 -8.38 11.00 -13.78
N ALA A 90 -8.68 9.86 -13.14
CA ALA A 90 -9.92 9.64 -12.43
C ALA A 90 -10.07 10.58 -11.22
N TRP A 91 -8.98 10.80 -10.47
CA TRP A 91 -8.96 11.77 -9.36
C TRP A 91 -9.25 13.19 -9.85
N ALA A 92 -8.59 13.62 -10.93
CA ALA A 92 -8.79 14.93 -11.52
C ALA A 92 -10.24 15.10 -12.02
N ALA A 93 -10.79 14.09 -12.69
CA ALA A 93 -12.17 14.10 -13.14
C ALA A 93 -13.17 14.17 -11.97
N TRP A 94 -12.88 13.50 -10.85
CA TRP A 94 -13.77 13.48 -9.69
C TRP A 94 -13.65 14.73 -8.81
N THR A 95 -12.46 15.32 -8.71
CA THR A 95 -12.20 16.39 -7.72
C THR A 95 -11.95 17.77 -8.33
N GLY A 96 -11.70 17.84 -9.64
CA GLY A 96 -11.23 19.06 -10.30
C GLY A 96 -9.79 19.44 -9.94
N GLN A 97 -9.07 18.63 -9.16
CA GLN A 97 -7.67 18.90 -8.78
C GLN A 97 -6.71 18.33 -9.81
N SER A 98 -5.85 19.19 -10.39
CA SER A 98 -4.78 18.75 -11.27
C SER A 98 -3.61 18.15 -10.48
N ILE A 99 -2.91 17.20 -11.11
CA ILE A 99 -1.66 16.63 -10.57
C ILE A 99 -0.47 17.34 -11.20
N ARG A 100 0.54 17.66 -10.39
CA ARG A 100 1.77 18.31 -10.83
C ARG A 100 2.97 17.40 -10.59
N ARG A 101 4.08 17.69 -11.24
CA ARG A 101 5.35 16.99 -10.97
C ARG A 101 5.77 17.22 -9.51
N GLY A 102 6.09 16.16 -8.81
CA GLY A 102 6.58 16.22 -7.43
C GLY A 102 7.98 16.84 -7.33
N ASP A 103 8.27 17.52 -6.22
CA ASP A 103 9.56 18.13 -5.88
C ASP A 103 10.30 17.37 -4.75
N GLN A 104 9.87 16.12 -4.49
CA GLN A 104 10.29 15.33 -3.34
C GLN A 104 11.76 14.88 -3.47
N ARG A 105 12.55 15.02 -2.39
CA ARG A 105 13.95 14.53 -2.35
C ARG A 105 14.01 13.00 -2.27
N LEU A 106 15.03 12.40 -2.87
CA LEU A 106 15.26 10.93 -2.94
C LEU A 106 15.10 10.19 -1.60
N ALA A 107 15.61 10.74 -0.50
CA ALA A 107 15.49 10.15 0.84
C ALA A 107 14.03 9.96 1.31
N TRP A 108 13.10 10.81 0.84
CA TRP A 108 11.66 10.68 1.15
C TRP A 108 10.92 9.71 0.23
N LEU A 109 11.62 9.21 -0.79
CA LEU A 109 11.12 8.23 -1.77
C LEU A 109 11.40 6.80 -1.28
N LEU A 110 12.46 6.59 -0.49
CA LEU A 110 12.86 5.28 0.04
C LEU A 110 11.69 4.48 0.65
N PRO A 111 10.81 5.04 1.50
CA PRO A 111 9.67 4.28 2.01
C PRO A 111 8.73 3.80 0.89
N ALA A 112 8.50 4.62 -0.15
CA ALA A 112 7.64 4.26 -1.27
C ALA A 112 8.26 3.14 -2.14
N LEU A 113 9.58 2.98 -2.11
CA LEU A 113 10.30 1.91 -2.81
C LEU A 113 10.33 0.60 -2.02
N VAL A 114 10.36 0.68 -0.68
CA VAL A 114 10.47 -0.49 0.20
C VAL A 114 9.11 -1.10 0.53
N VAL A 115 8.07 -0.28 0.73
CA VAL A 115 6.72 -0.71 1.13
C VAL A 115 6.02 -1.70 0.18
N PRO A 116 6.20 -1.65 -1.16
CA PRO A 116 5.55 -2.60 -2.06
C PRO A 116 5.79 -4.07 -1.69
N LEU A 117 7.03 -4.45 -1.37
CA LEU A 117 7.35 -5.83 -1.04
C LEU A 117 6.55 -6.39 0.16
N PRO A 118 6.65 -5.81 1.38
CA PRO A 118 5.91 -6.32 2.53
C PRO A 118 4.39 -6.23 2.36
N GLU A 119 3.85 -5.22 1.67
CA GLU A 119 2.41 -5.19 1.40
C GLU A 119 1.98 -6.35 0.50
N GLU A 120 2.64 -6.57 -0.64
CA GLU A 120 2.26 -7.66 -1.55
C GLU A 120 2.52 -9.04 -0.92
N LEU A 121 3.55 -9.19 -0.08
CA LEU A 121 3.76 -10.42 0.70
C LEU A 121 2.60 -10.72 1.63
N VAL A 122 2.00 -9.70 2.26
CA VAL A 122 0.87 -9.86 3.17
C VAL A 122 -0.42 -10.11 2.42
N TYR A 123 -0.76 -9.26 1.46
CA TYR A 123 -2.09 -9.30 0.84
C TYR A 123 -2.19 -10.28 -0.33
N ARG A 124 -1.08 -10.66 -1.00
CA ARG A 124 -1.12 -11.55 -2.18
C ARG A 124 -0.64 -12.91 -1.77
N ALA A 125 0.65 -13.03 -1.41
CA ALA A 125 1.18 -14.30 -0.97
C ALA A 125 0.48 -14.78 0.31
N GLY A 126 0.40 -13.96 1.34
CA GLY A 126 -0.16 -14.33 2.65
C GLY A 126 -1.62 -14.78 2.62
N LEU A 127 -2.40 -14.18 1.72
CA LEU A 127 -3.81 -14.53 1.49
C LEU A 127 -4.02 -15.57 0.39
N ALA A 128 -2.97 -16.01 -0.34
CA ALA A 128 -3.10 -16.97 -1.43
C ALA A 128 -3.85 -18.26 -1.04
N PRO A 129 -3.71 -18.82 0.18
CA PRO A 129 -4.48 -20.00 0.59
C PRO A 129 -6.01 -19.79 0.61
N LEU A 130 -6.51 -18.54 0.62
CA LEU A 130 -7.94 -18.28 0.49
C LEU A 130 -8.48 -18.78 -0.85
N ARG A 131 -7.67 -18.82 -1.91
CA ARG A 131 -8.06 -19.29 -3.24
C ARG A 131 -8.69 -20.68 -3.19
N GLU A 132 -8.15 -21.59 -2.37
CA GLU A 132 -8.65 -22.95 -2.23
C GLU A 132 -9.98 -23.02 -1.47
N THR A 133 -10.31 -22.00 -0.68
CA THR A 133 -11.53 -21.97 0.14
C THR A 133 -12.68 -21.15 -0.46
N VAL A 134 -12.38 -20.03 -1.13
CA VAL A 134 -13.37 -19.09 -1.66
C VAL A 134 -13.24 -18.86 -3.17
N GLY A 135 -12.37 -19.63 -3.83
CA GLY A 135 -12.07 -19.49 -5.25
C GLY A 135 -11.22 -18.27 -5.60
N PRO A 136 -10.83 -18.13 -6.88
CA PRO A 136 -10.00 -17.02 -7.35
C PRO A 136 -10.71 -15.66 -7.21
N VAL A 137 -12.02 -15.61 -7.47
CA VAL A 137 -12.82 -14.39 -7.32
C VAL A 137 -12.87 -13.93 -5.86
N GLY A 138 -13.15 -14.86 -4.93
CA GLY A 138 -13.18 -14.55 -3.51
C GLY A 138 -11.82 -14.06 -2.98
N PHE A 139 -10.72 -14.65 -3.47
CA PHE A 139 -9.37 -14.17 -3.17
C PHE A 139 -9.14 -12.74 -3.65
N VAL A 140 -9.49 -12.41 -4.90
CA VAL A 140 -9.32 -11.05 -5.46
C VAL A 140 -10.11 -10.05 -4.63
N VAL A 141 -11.37 -10.34 -4.32
CA VAL A 141 -12.22 -9.45 -3.51
C VAL A 141 -11.63 -9.24 -2.11
N ALA A 142 -11.30 -10.31 -1.41
CA ALA A 142 -10.75 -10.22 -0.06
C ALA A 142 -9.40 -9.48 -0.04
N SER A 143 -8.49 -9.85 -0.93
CA SER A 143 -7.16 -9.23 -1.02
C SER A 143 -7.23 -7.74 -1.35
N ALA A 144 -8.07 -7.35 -2.32
CA ALA A 144 -8.22 -5.98 -2.75
C ALA A 144 -8.91 -5.10 -1.69
N VAL A 145 -9.99 -5.58 -1.08
CA VAL A 145 -10.71 -4.85 -0.05
C VAL A 145 -9.84 -4.64 1.19
N LEU A 146 -9.16 -5.68 1.66
CA LEU A 146 -8.28 -5.58 2.83
C LEU A 146 -7.11 -4.62 2.57
N PHE A 147 -6.52 -4.66 1.38
CA PHE A 147 -5.48 -3.72 0.96
C PHE A 147 -5.99 -2.26 0.97
N GLY A 148 -7.19 -2.01 0.43
CA GLY A 148 -7.79 -0.68 0.44
C GLY A 148 -8.15 -0.19 1.84
N VAL A 149 -8.76 -1.04 2.68
CA VAL A 149 -9.14 -0.70 4.06
C VAL A 149 -7.92 -0.38 4.93
N SER A 150 -6.76 -0.99 4.66
CA SER A 150 -5.49 -0.62 5.33
C SER A 150 -5.02 0.80 5.06
N HIS A 151 -5.65 1.50 4.12
CA HIS A 151 -5.45 2.91 3.84
C HIS A 151 -6.53 3.82 4.46
N VAL A 152 -7.33 3.33 5.41
CA VAL A 152 -8.45 4.09 6.04
C VAL A 152 -8.04 5.45 6.61
N THR A 153 -6.81 5.58 7.11
CA THR A 153 -6.28 6.84 7.65
C THR A 153 -6.09 7.93 6.60
N ARG A 154 -6.14 7.57 5.31
CA ARG A 154 -6.05 8.50 4.17
C ARG A 154 -7.43 8.88 3.59
N GLY A 155 -8.51 8.36 4.18
CA GLY A 155 -9.88 8.72 3.84
C GLY A 155 -10.53 7.84 2.76
N LYS A 156 -11.85 7.97 2.62
CA LYS A 156 -12.70 7.05 1.82
C LYS A 156 -12.31 6.97 0.35
N LYS A 157 -11.88 8.09 -0.25
CA LYS A 157 -11.46 8.11 -1.66
C LYS A 157 -10.21 7.26 -1.88
N GLU A 158 -9.21 7.41 -1.01
CA GLU A 158 -8.00 6.58 -1.07
C GLU A 158 -8.33 5.10 -0.91
N ILE A 159 -9.24 4.73 0.00
CA ILE A 159 -9.70 3.34 0.15
C ILE A 159 -10.20 2.80 -1.20
N ALA A 160 -11.04 3.56 -1.90
CA ALA A 160 -11.59 3.13 -3.19
C ALA A 160 -10.49 2.93 -4.26
N PHE A 161 -9.58 3.91 -4.42
CA PHE A 161 -8.46 3.79 -5.36
C PHE A 161 -7.54 2.63 -5.00
N LYS A 162 -7.19 2.47 -3.72
CA LYS A 162 -6.34 1.37 -3.27
C LYS A 162 -7.02 0.02 -3.41
N THR A 163 -8.33 -0.09 -3.20
CA THR A 163 -9.07 -1.31 -3.54
C THR A 163 -8.98 -1.61 -5.04
N GLY A 164 -9.17 -0.61 -5.91
CA GLY A 164 -8.98 -0.77 -7.36
C GLY A 164 -7.58 -1.29 -7.71
N ASN A 165 -6.54 -0.72 -7.11
CA ASN A 165 -5.15 -1.14 -7.33
C ASN A 165 -4.91 -2.56 -6.80
N GLY A 166 -5.49 -2.88 -5.64
CA GLY A 166 -5.46 -4.22 -5.07
C GLY A 166 -6.10 -5.28 -5.98
N VAL A 167 -7.14 -4.93 -6.74
CA VAL A 167 -7.70 -5.81 -7.78
C VAL A 167 -6.65 -6.09 -8.86
N VAL A 168 -6.02 -5.05 -9.40
CA VAL A 168 -4.98 -5.21 -10.43
C VAL A 168 -3.82 -6.07 -9.92
N TYR A 169 -3.32 -5.82 -8.72
CA TYR A 169 -2.21 -6.58 -8.15
C TYR A 169 -2.59 -8.04 -7.85
N ALA A 170 -3.82 -8.29 -7.37
CA ALA A 170 -4.30 -9.66 -7.17
C ALA A 170 -4.44 -10.42 -8.50
N LEU A 171 -4.90 -9.76 -9.56
CA LEU A 171 -4.99 -10.35 -10.90
C LEU A 171 -3.60 -10.65 -11.47
N VAL A 172 -2.64 -9.73 -11.32
CA VAL A 172 -1.24 -9.97 -11.71
C VAL A 172 -0.68 -11.17 -10.96
N PHE A 173 -0.91 -11.27 -9.64
CA PHE A 173 -0.49 -12.41 -8.84
C PHE A 173 -1.10 -13.73 -9.33
N LEU A 174 -2.40 -13.76 -9.63
CA LEU A 174 -3.08 -14.97 -10.13
C LEU A 174 -2.58 -15.37 -11.52
N ALA A 175 -2.28 -14.39 -12.38
CA ALA A 175 -1.81 -14.63 -13.74
C ALA A 175 -0.38 -15.20 -13.79
N THR A 176 0.48 -14.81 -12.85
CA THR A 176 1.89 -15.22 -12.84
C THR A 176 2.20 -16.33 -11.84
N GLY A 177 1.38 -16.48 -10.79
CA GLY A 177 1.72 -17.31 -9.63
C GLY A 177 2.89 -16.79 -8.81
N SER A 178 3.41 -15.60 -9.10
CA SER A 178 4.58 -15.00 -8.43
C SER A 178 4.21 -13.70 -7.72
N VAL A 179 4.71 -13.53 -6.50
CA VAL A 179 4.58 -12.27 -5.74
C VAL A 179 5.52 -11.18 -6.28
N VAL A 180 6.57 -11.54 -7.02
CA VAL A 180 7.50 -10.56 -7.60
C VAL A 180 6.80 -9.68 -8.63
N ALA A 181 5.91 -10.26 -9.45
CA ALA A 181 5.15 -9.54 -10.46
C ALA A 181 4.28 -8.39 -9.89
N PRO A 182 3.38 -8.61 -8.91
CA PRO A 182 2.61 -7.53 -8.30
C PRO A 182 3.49 -6.57 -7.48
N VAL A 183 4.61 -7.03 -6.90
CA VAL A 183 5.59 -6.13 -6.26
C VAL A 183 6.13 -5.12 -7.26
N LEU A 184 6.48 -5.54 -8.48
CA LEU A 184 6.96 -4.64 -9.51
C LEU A 184 5.87 -3.69 -10.02
N ALA A 185 4.63 -4.16 -10.16
CA ALA A 185 3.49 -3.28 -10.47
C ALA A 185 3.31 -2.20 -9.39
N HIS A 186 3.28 -2.60 -8.14
CA HIS A 186 3.12 -1.67 -7.03
C HIS A 186 4.33 -0.72 -6.92
N PHE A 187 5.55 -1.22 -7.12
CA PHE A 187 6.75 -0.40 -7.19
C PHE A 187 6.65 0.66 -8.29
N GLY A 188 6.27 0.29 -9.51
CA GLY A 188 6.07 1.21 -10.63
C GLY A 188 5.03 2.29 -10.33
N TYR A 189 3.92 1.91 -9.70
CA TYR A 189 2.90 2.84 -9.22
C TYR A 189 3.49 3.85 -8.22
N ASN A 190 4.23 3.37 -7.22
CA ASN A 190 4.80 4.24 -6.19
C ASN A 190 5.86 5.18 -6.75
N VAL A 191 6.66 4.70 -7.71
CA VAL A 191 7.62 5.50 -8.44
C VAL A 191 6.93 6.62 -9.24
N ALA A 192 5.83 6.32 -9.92
CA ALA A 192 5.02 7.32 -10.62
C ALA A 192 4.39 8.34 -9.65
N TYR A 193 3.80 7.87 -8.53
CA TYR A 193 3.29 8.73 -7.45
C TYR A 193 4.34 9.65 -6.82
N VAL A 194 5.59 9.20 -6.82
CA VAL A 194 6.70 9.99 -6.32
C VAL A 194 7.08 11.08 -7.32
N TRP A 195 7.06 10.77 -8.62
CA TRP A 195 7.33 11.74 -9.67
C TRP A 195 6.19 12.74 -9.88
N TYR A 196 4.97 12.41 -9.51
CA TYR A 196 3.76 13.22 -9.72
C TYR A 196 2.91 13.23 -8.46
N VAL A 197 2.53 14.41 -7.94
CA VAL A 197 1.74 14.56 -6.70
C VAL A 197 0.55 15.48 -6.96
N ALA A 198 -0.62 15.15 -6.40
CA ALA A 198 -1.81 15.99 -6.48
C ALA A 198 -1.57 17.36 -5.84
N ASP A 199 -2.02 18.43 -6.52
CA ASP A 199 -1.91 19.80 -6.01
C ASP A 199 -2.92 19.97 -4.85
N LEU A 200 -2.46 19.72 -3.62
CA LEU A 200 -3.27 19.98 -2.43
C LEU A 200 -3.19 21.48 -2.14
N PRO A 201 -4.33 22.19 -2.00
CA PRO A 201 -4.33 23.59 -1.64
C PRO A 201 -3.47 23.81 -0.41
N THR A 202 -2.55 24.77 -0.50
CA THR A 202 -1.79 25.18 0.68
C THR A 202 -2.77 25.75 1.72
N ILE A 203 -2.46 25.61 3.02
CA ILE A 203 -3.31 26.17 4.09
C ILE A 203 -3.60 27.66 3.83
N ARG A 204 -2.64 28.40 3.25
CA ARG A 204 -2.82 29.79 2.80
C ARG A 204 -3.94 29.98 1.78
N GLU A 205 -4.04 29.11 0.78
CA GLU A 205 -5.08 29.18 -0.25
C GLU A 205 -6.47 28.80 0.28
N LEU A 206 -6.52 27.89 1.26
CA LEU A 206 -7.77 27.55 1.94
C LEU A 206 -8.28 28.70 2.81
N THR A 207 -7.39 29.41 3.51
CA THR A 207 -7.76 30.59 4.31
C THR A 207 -8.09 31.83 3.48
N ALA A 208 -7.56 31.94 2.26
CA ALA A 208 -7.84 33.07 1.37
C ALA A 208 -9.20 32.96 0.65
N LYS A 209 -9.74 31.75 0.50
CA LYS A 209 -11.06 31.50 -0.11
C LYS A 209 -12.24 31.57 0.88
N SER A 210 -11.96 31.73 2.17
CA SER A 210 -12.96 31.88 3.23
C SER A 210 -13.18 33.34 3.66
N GLN A 211 -12.61 34.30 2.94
CA GLN A 211 -12.84 35.74 3.06
C GLN A 211 -13.58 36.23 1.81
#